data_AF-A0A9P0X3B6-F1
#
_entry.id   AF-A0A9P0X3B6-F1
#
_cell.length_a   1.000
_cell.length_b   1.000
_cell.length_c   1.000
_cell.angle_alpha   90.00
_cell.angle_beta   90.00
_cell.angle_gamma   90.00
#
_symmetry.space_group_name_H-M   'P 1'
#
loop_
_entity.id
_entity.type
_entity.pdbx_description
1 polymer ?
#
loop_
_entity_poly.entity_id
_entity_poly.type
_entity_poly.pdbx_seq_one_letter_code
_entity_poly.pdbx_strand_id
1 'polypeptide(L)' 'MVFHQRIKDIAIPFKKRIKSLTYADPEKRIIKGVAAIDNDFSHASANITDGGVGYTHVTVRMKSQRHHPLNFEVEIYV' A
#
# COMPACT_ATOMS: atom_id res chain seq x y z
N MET A 1 3.00 2.76 -17.30
CA MET A 1 3.62 1.55 -16.70
C MET A 1 2.90 1.31 -15.38
N VAL A 2 2.58 0.07 -15.03
CA VAL A 2 1.91 -0.23 -13.75
C VAL A 2 2.92 -0.90 -12.83
N PHE A 3 3.27 -0.22 -11.74
CA PHE A 3 3.98 -0.89 -10.67
C PHE A 3 2.96 -1.65 -9.83
N HIS A 4 3.14 -2.95 -9.71
CA HIS A 4 2.27 -3.82 -8.94
C HIS A 4 3.11 -4.50 -7.86
N GLN A 5 2.68 -4.40 -6.60
CA GLN A 5 3.32 -5.07 -5.49
C GLN A 5 2.28 -5.62 -4.52
N ARG A 6 2.37 -6.92 -4.26
CA ARG A 6 1.60 -7.57 -3.21
C ARG A 6 2.36 -7.53 -1.89
N ILE A 7 1.66 -7.15 -0.82
CA ILE A 7 2.18 -7.10 0.54
C ILE A 7 1.37 -8.07 1.40
N LYS A 8 2.03 -9.15 1.83
CA LYS A 8 1.45 -10.16 2.70
C LYS A 8 2.25 -10.31 3.99
N ASP A 9 1.56 -10.34 5.11
CA ASP A 9 2.12 -10.64 6.43
C ASP A 9 1.17 -11.51 7.25
N ILE A 10 1.75 -12.36 8.11
CA ILE A 10 0.99 -13.23 9.01
C ILE A 10 0.24 -12.45 10.09
N ALA A 11 -0.90 -12.99 10.50
CA ALA A 11 -1.66 -12.51 11.65
C ALA A 11 -0.89 -12.78 12.95
N ILE A 12 -0.93 -11.83 13.90
CA ILE A 12 -0.49 -12.06 15.27
C ILE A 12 -1.67 -11.81 16.22
N PRO A 13 -1.95 -12.74 17.16
CA PRO A 13 -2.97 -12.52 18.19
C PRO A 13 -2.78 -11.21 18.93
N PHE A 14 -3.87 -10.48 19.14
CA PHE A 14 -3.93 -9.19 19.83
C PHE A 14 -3.06 -8.06 19.24
N LYS A 15 -2.43 -8.22 18.08
CA LYS A 15 -1.57 -7.19 17.48
C LYS A 15 -2.12 -6.73 16.13
N LYS A 16 -1.89 -5.45 15.80
CA LYS A 16 -2.07 -4.90 14.45
C LYS A 16 -0.70 -4.79 13.79
N ARG A 17 -0.62 -5.09 12.49
CA ARG A 17 0.58 -4.86 11.68
C ARG A 17 0.50 -3.53 10.99
N ILE A 18 1.66 -2.91 10.79
CA ILE A 18 1.82 -1.69 10.01
C ILE A 18 2.98 -1.94 9.07
N LYS A 19 2.78 -1.70 7.77
CA LYS A 19 3.79 -1.82 6.74
C LYS A 19 3.75 -0.57 5.87
N SER A 20 4.91 -0.02 5.57
CA SER A 20 5.07 1.06 4.60
C SER A 20 5.69 0.51 3.32
N LEU A 21 5.17 0.99 2.19
CA LEU A 21 5.71 0.78 0.86
C LEU A 21 6.01 2.15 0.28
N THR A 22 7.26 2.37 -0.11
CA THR A 22 7.68 3.59 -0.81
C THR A 22 8.00 3.22 -2.24
N TYR A 23 7.38 3.92 -3.18
CA TYR A 23 7.66 3.85 -4.60
C TYR A 23 8.16 5.21 -5.07
N ALA A 24 9.23 5.21 -5.85
CA ALA A 24 9.74 6.39 -6.53
C ALA A 24 10.00 6.01 -7.99
N ASP A 25 9.44 6.77 -8.92
CA ASP A 25 9.62 6.52 -10.34
C ASP A 25 11.04 6.96 -10.78
N PRO A 26 11.86 6.06 -11.36
CA PRO A 26 13.23 6.41 -11.76
C PRO A 26 13.26 7.42 -12.91
N GLU A 27 12.22 7.45 -13.74
CA GLU A 27 12.09 8.37 -14.87
C GLU A 27 11.38 9.68 -14.49
N LYS A 28 11.09 9.87 -13.20
CA LYS A 28 10.41 11.07 -12.66
C LYS A 28 9.08 11.36 -13.36
N ARG A 29 8.40 10.33 -13.86
CA ARG A 29 7.06 10.48 -14.43
C ARG A 29 6.04 10.73 -13.30
N ILE A 30 4.98 11.46 -13.62
CA ILE A 30 3.94 11.83 -12.65
C ILE A 30 3.02 10.62 -12.42
N ILE A 31 2.80 10.28 -11.16
CA ILE A 31 1.83 9.26 -10.76
C ILE A 31 0.43 9.78 -11.03
N LYS A 32 -0.32 9.06 -11.86
CA LYS A 32 -1.71 9.34 -12.24
C LYS A 32 -2.73 8.71 -11.28
N GLY A 33 -2.36 7.62 -10.62
CA GLY A 33 -3.27 6.89 -9.75
C GLY A 33 -2.53 5.95 -8.81
N VAL A 34 -3.13 5.72 -7.64
CA VAL A 34 -2.67 4.75 -6.65
C VAL A 34 -3.89 3.95 -6.21
N ALA A 35 -3.87 2.64 -6.44
CA ALA A 35 -4.86 1.71 -5.93
C ALA A 35 -4.22 0.88 -4.82
N ALA A 36 -4.89 0.79 -3.67
CA ALA A 36 -4.51 -0.09 -2.58
C ALA A 36 -5.73 -0.92 -2.19
N ILE A 37 -5.74 -2.18 -2.59
CA ILE A 37 -6.87 -3.09 -2.46
C ILE A 37 -6.58 -4.07 -1.33
N ASP A 38 -7.51 -4.20 -0.37
CA ASP A 38 -7.48 -5.27 0.61
C ASP A 38 -8.12 -6.52 0.01
N ASN A 39 -7.30 -7.57 -0.15
CA ASN A 39 -7.73 -8.83 -0.73
C ASN A 39 -8.46 -9.74 0.26
N ASP A 40 -8.33 -9.49 1.57
CA ASP A 40 -8.96 -10.32 2.60
C ASP A 40 -10.32 -9.74 3.04
N PHE A 41 -10.80 -8.68 2.38
CA PHE A 41 -12.04 -7.96 2.72
C PHE A 41 -12.18 -7.66 4.21
N SER A 42 -11.06 -7.28 4.83
CA SER A 42 -10.99 -7.01 6.26
C SER A 42 -11.21 -5.53 6.54
N HIS A 43 -11.26 -5.16 7.83
CA HIS A 43 -11.21 -3.76 8.25
C HIS A 43 -9.78 -3.20 8.30
N ALA A 44 -8.92 -3.65 7.39
CA ALA A 44 -7.60 -3.09 7.20
C ALA A 44 -7.70 -1.72 6.50
N SER A 45 -6.71 -0.86 6.72
CA SER A 45 -6.72 0.52 6.22
C SER A 45 -5.42 0.85 5.52
N ALA A 46 -5.49 1.53 4.38
CA ALA A 46 -4.34 2.08 3.67
C ALA A 46 -4.40 3.60 3.63
N ASN A 47 -3.30 4.26 4.01
CA ASN A 47 -3.17 5.72 3.97
C ASN A 47 -1.91 6.10 3.20
N ILE A 48 -1.97 7.16 2.42
CA ILE A 48 -0.77 7.79 1.84
C ILE A 48 -0.15 8.68 2.91
N THR A 49 1.13 8.48 3.21
CA THR A 49 1.87 9.29 4.20
C THR A 49 2.81 10.30 3.59
N ASP A 50 3.19 10.09 2.32
CA ASP A 50 4.10 10.96 1.59
C ASP A 50 3.86 10.85 0.07
N GLY A 51 4.06 11.95 -0.66
CA GLY A 51 3.81 12.03 -2.10
C GLY A 51 2.36 11.69 -2.50
N GLY A 52 2.19 10.96 -3.61
CA GLY A 52 0.89 10.51 -4.11
C GLY A 52 0.62 10.87 -5.57
N VAL A 53 -0.66 10.97 -5.91
CA VAL A 53 -1.09 11.39 -7.26
C VAL A 53 -0.63 12.83 -7.51
N GLY A 54 -0.03 13.08 -8.67
CA GLY A 54 0.58 14.38 -9.00
C GLY A 54 2.05 14.50 -8.60
N TYR A 55 2.58 13.56 -7.82
CA TYR A 55 4.00 13.48 -7.46
C TYR A 55 4.71 12.38 -8.24
N THR A 56 6.04 12.36 -8.17
CA THR A 56 6.90 11.32 -8.77
C THR A 56 7.21 10.16 -7.82
N HIS A 57 6.74 10.27 -6.58
CA HIS A 57 6.90 9.27 -5.54
C HIS A 57 5.62 9.16 -4.72
N VAL A 58 5.43 8.02 -4.06
CA VAL A 58 4.35 7.80 -3.11
C VAL A 58 4.81 6.85 -2.03
N THR A 59 4.45 7.16 -0.79
CA THR A 59 4.56 6.23 0.33
C THR A 59 3.17 5.84 0.82
N VAL A 60 2.85 4.56 0.68
CA VAL A 60 1.61 3.96 1.15
C VAL A 60 1.87 3.24 2.46
N ARG A 61 1.12 3.57 3.50
CA ARG A 61 1.13 2.91 4.80
C ARG A 61 -0.13 2.08 4.97
N MET A 62 0.04 0.77 4.99
CA MET A 62 -1.03 -0.20 5.22
C MET A 62 -1.02 -0.68 6.67
N LYS A 63 -2.21 -0.85 7.23
CA LYS A 63 -2.41 -1.30 8.60
C LYS A 63 -3.45 -2.41 8.64
N SER A 64 -3.10 -3.53 9.26
CA SER A 64 -4.01 -4.68 9.37
C SER A 64 -5.09 -4.45 10.42
N GLN A 65 -6.21 -5.17 10.27
CA GLN A 65 -7.14 -5.40 11.36
C GLN A 65 -6.47 -6.25 12.46
N ARG A 66 -6.91 -6.08 13.71
CA ARG A 66 -6.40 -6.89 14.83
C ARG A 66 -6.77 -8.35 14.60
N HIS A 67 -5.86 -9.29 14.88
CA HIS A 67 -6.04 -10.74 14.66
C HIS A 67 -6.15 -11.17 13.19
N HIS A 68 -6.03 -10.26 12.24
CA HIS A 68 -6.12 -10.58 10.81
C HIS A 68 -4.75 -10.44 10.16
N PRO A 69 -4.47 -11.24 9.12
CA PRO A 69 -3.30 -11.05 8.29
C PRO A 69 -3.36 -9.70 7.57
N LEU A 70 -2.22 -9.27 7.04
CA LEU A 70 -2.16 -8.14 6.12
C LEU A 70 -2.07 -8.72 4.70
N ASN A 71 -2.98 -8.35 3.81
CA ASN A 71 -2.94 -8.77 2.40
C ASN A 71 -3.41 -7.63 1.51
N PHE A 72 -2.48 -6.73 1.20
CA PHE A 72 -2.74 -5.63 0.29
C PHE A 72 -2.13 -5.87 -1.09
N GLU A 73 -2.88 -5.45 -2.09
CA GLU A 73 -2.44 -5.32 -3.46
C GLU A 73 -2.31 -3.84 -3.78
N VAL A 74 -1.09 -3.40 -4.01
CA VAL A 74 -0.79 -1.99 -4.31
C VAL A 74 -0.42 -1.88 -5.77
N GLU A 75 -1.16 -1.04 -6.48
CA GLU A 75 -0.94 -0.72 -7.88
C GLU A 75 -0.72 0.78 -8.04
N ILE A 76 0.35 1.15 -8.73
CA ILE A 76 0.71 2.54 -9.00
C ILE A 76 0.73 2.75 -10.50
N TYR A 77 -0.10 3.69 -10.92
CA TYR A 77 -0.31 4.06 -12.31
C TYR A 77 0.49 5.31 -12.62
N VAL A 78 1.45 5.16 -13.54
CA VAL A 78 2.36 6.22 -14.01
C VAL A 78 2.18 6.42 -15.51
#